data_AF-A0A7V0IUL9-F1
#
_entry.id   AF-A0A7V0IUL9-F1
#
_cell.length_a   1.000
_cell.length_b   1.000
_cell.length_c   1.000
_cell.angle_alpha   90.00
_cell.angle_beta   90.00
_cell.angle_gamma   90.00
#
_symmetry.space_group_name_H-M   'P 1'
#
loop_
_entity.id
_entity.type
_entity.pdbx_description
1 polymer ?
#
loop_
_entity_poly.entity_id
_entity_poly.type
_entity_poly.pdbx_seq_one_letter_code
_entity_poly.pdbx_strand_id
1 'polypeptide(L)'
;MKTITPRELFLIIFFILFILVAYAGAGNAHAEEKPLVFSTWEGFEVDKCSSIWLIKRFIDKNAVIKFFPKGEEIKEGIPFDTPDAKLRRYHNMSTFESILKHYKLRDRKLLYIGKIIHDIEVNIWERKALKETLMVQKAVNEIITNSKNNDKIIDKSLKYFDSLYIKFFRK
;
A
#
# COMPACT_ATOMS: atom_id res chain seq x y z
N MET A 1 -16.17 -53.93 -33.80
CA MET A 1 -15.03 -53.13 -33.28
C MET A 1 -14.79 -51.97 -34.24
N LYS A 2 -15.01 -50.71 -33.84
CA LYS A 2 -14.70 -49.56 -34.70
C LYS A 2 -13.19 -49.31 -34.66
N THR A 3 -12.55 -49.33 -35.82
CA THR A 3 -11.12 -49.03 -35.97
C THR A 3 -10.91 -47.52 -35.96
N ILE A 4 -10.08 -47.03 -35.04
CA ILE A 4 -9.71 -45.61 -34.94
C ILE A 4 -8.93 -45.22 -36.19
N THR A 5 -9.34 -44.14 -36.84
CA THR A 5 -8.66 -43.66 -38.06
C THR A 5 -7.38 -42.88 -37.71
N PRO A 6 -6.40 -42.77 -38.62
CA PRO A 6 -5.18 -42.00 -38.37
C PRO A 6 -5.43 -40.53 -37.99
N ARG A 7 -6.52 -39.94 -38.51
CA ARG A 7 -6.94 -38.57 -38.18
C ARG A 7 -7.48 -38.45 -36.76
N GLU A 8 -8.23 -39.45 -36.29
CA GLU A 8 -8.71 -39.49 -34.90
C GLU A 8 -7.56 -39.71 -33.92
N LEU A 9 -6.61 -40.58 -34.26
CA LEU A 9 -5.41 -40.79 -33.45
C LEU A 9 -4.56 -39.53 -33.32
N PHE A 10 -4.39 -38.78 -34.42
CA PHE A 10 -3.69 -37.49 -34.42
C PHE A 10 -4.39 -36.46 -33.52
N LEU A 11 -5.71 -36.34 -33.61
CA LEU A 11 -6.49 -35.41 -32.78
C LEU A 11 -6.41 -35.77 -31.30
N ILE A 12 -6.44 -37.06 -30.96
CA ILE A 12 -6.28 -37.54 -29.58
C ILE A 12 -4.89 -37.20 -29.04
N ILE A 13 -3.83 -37.48 -29.81
CA ILE A 13 -2.45 -37.16 -29.41
C ILE A 13 -2.29 -35.65 -29.23
N PHE A 14 -2.79 -34.85 -30.18
CA PHE A 14 -2.73 -33.39 -30.10
C PHE A 14 -3.46 -32.86 -28.86
N PHE A 15 -4.64 -33.40 -28.54
CA PHE A 15 -5.41 -33.01 -27.38
C PHE A 15 -4.72 -33.41 -26.06
N ILE A 16 -4.11 -34.60 -26.00
CA ILE A 16 -3.31 -35.04 -24.84
C ILE A 16 -2.08 -34.15 -24.68
N LEU A 17 -1.38 -33.82 -25.76
CA LEU A 17 -0.21 -32.95 -25.73
C LEU A 17 -0.59 -31.53 -25.27
N PHE A 18 -1.72 -31.02 -25.74
CA PHE A 18 -2.26 -29.72 -25.33
C PHE A 18 -2.63 -29.70 -23.85
N ILE A 19 -3.25 -30.75 -23.33
CA ILE A 19 -3.55 -30.89 -21.90
C ILE A 19 -2.27 -30.96 -21.08
N LEU A 20 -1.26 -31.74 -21.52
CA LEU A 20 0.03 -31.84 -20.83
C LEU A 20 0.77 -30.51 -20.79
N VAL A 21 0.76 -29.73 -21.87
CA VAL A 21 1.35 -28.37 -21.91
C VAL A 21 0.56 -27.41 -21.01
N ALA A 22 -0.78 -27.48 -21.02
CA ALA A 22 -1.61 -26.68 -20.13
C ALA A 22 -1.38 -27.02 -18.64
N TYR A 23 -1.16 -28.30 -18.32
CA TYR A 23 -0.87 -28.74 -16.96
C TYR A 23 0.56 -28.40 -16.52
N ALA A 24 1.53 -28.45 -17.43
CA ALA A 24 2.91 -28.02 -17.17
C ALA A 24 3.02 -26.50 -16.96
N GLY A 25 2.16 -25.72 -17.61
CA GLY A 25 2.02 -24.26 -17.37
C GLY A 25 1.21 -23.90 -16.12
N ALA A 26 0.48 -24.84 -15.53
CA ALA A 26 -0.31 -24.66 -14.30
C ALA A 26 0.46 -25.02 -13.02
N GLY A 27 1.75 -25.34 -13.14
CA GLY A 27 2.66 -25.31 -12.00
C GLY A 27 2.90 -23.86 -11.61
N ASN A 28 2.20 -23.38 -10.58
CA ASN A 28 2.49 -22.12 -9.90
C ASN A 28 3.90 -22.17 -9.30
N ALA A 29 4.92 -21.97 -10.14
CA ALA A 29 6.19 -21.43 -9.72
C ALA A 29 6.00 -19.93 -9.50
N HIS A 30 5.20 -19.56 -8.48
CA HIS A 30 5.36 -18.25 -7.88
C HIS A 30 6.72 -18.29 -7.18
N ALA A 31 7.76 -17.86 -7.90
CA ALA A 31 8.93 -17.33 -7.23
C ALA A 31 8.38 -16.27 -6.25
N GLU A 32 8.61 -16.44 -4.95
CA GLU A 32 8.28 -15.42 -3.97
C GLU A 32 9.05 -14.16 -4.37
N GLU A 33 8.36 -13.21 -5.02
CA GLU A 33 8.95 -11.92 -5.33
C GLU A 33 9.40 -11.29 -4.01
N LYS A 34 10.68 -10.91 -3.96
CA LYS A 34 11.26 -10.30 -2.77
C LYS A 34 10.42 -9.06 -2.40
N PRO A 35 10.05 -8.89 -1.12
CA PRO A 35 9.24 -7.75 -0.71
C PRO A 35 9.88 -6.41 -1.09
N LEU A 36 9.05 -5.46 -1.50
CA LEU A 36 9.49 -4.10 -1.78
C LEU A 36 9.99 -3.43 -0.51
N VAL A 37 11.09 -2.69 -0.62
CA VAL A 37 11.61 -1.87 0.47
C VAL A 37 11.19 -0.43 0.22
N PHE A 38 10.53 0.19 1.20
CA PHE A 38 10.22 1.61 1.23
C PHE A 38 11.02 2.26 2.34
N SER A 39 11.65 3.39 2.05
CA SER A 39 12.58 4.05 2.96
C SER A 39 12.14 5.47 3.26
N THR A 40 12.26 5.89 4.52
CA THR A 40 11.88 7.22 4.99
C THR A 40 12.82 7.66 6.10
N TRP A 41 12.77 8.93 6.49
CA TRP A 41 13.40 9.37 7.74
C TRP A 41 12.62 8.92 8.98
N GLU A 42 13.32 8.87 10.10
CA GLU A 42 12.77 8.75 11.46
C GLU A 42 11.76 9.87 11.81
N GLY A 43 11.02 9.65 12.88
CA GLY A 43 9.89 10.49 13.30
C GLY A 43 8.58 10.08 12.62
N PHE A 44 7.45 10.31 13.29
CA PHE A 44 6.14 9.96 12.77
C PHE A 44 5.21 11.17 12.78
N GLU A 45 4.43 11.28 11.70
CA GLU A 45 3.35 12.23 11.51
C GLU A 45 2.13 11.46 10.98
N VAL A 46 0.97 12.10 10.91
CA VAL A 46 -0.26 11.42 10.48
C VAL A 46 -0.15 10.97 9.02
N ASP A 47 0.45 11.80 8.17
CA ASP A 47 0.75 11.46 6.75
C ASP A 47 1.60 10.19 6.65
N LYS A 48 2.70 10.10 7.43
CA LYS A 48 3.61 8.95 7.38
C LYS A 48 2.94 7.66 7.84
N CYS A 49 2.20 7.71 8.96
CA CYS A 49 1.47 6.57 9.49
C CYS A 49 0.43 6.04 8.48
N SER A 50 -0.34 6.95 7.88
CA SER A 50 -1.34 6.59 6.87
C SER A 50 -0.70 6.06 5.58
N SER A 51 0.43 6.62 5.18
CA SER A 51 1.19 6.19 3.99
C SER A 51 1.78 4.79 4.17
N ILE A 52 2.33 4.47 5.34
CA ILE A 52 2.81 3.12 5.67
C ILE A 52 1.66 2.11 5.59
N TRP A 53 0.48 2.46 6.11
CA TRP A 53 -0.70 1.61 5.98
C TRP A 53 -1.12 1.41 4.52
N LEU A 54 -1.15 2.48 3.72
CA LEU A 54 -1.49 2.41 2.30
C LEU A 54 -0.54 1.48 1.54
N ILE A 55 0.77 1.63 1.77
CA ILE A 55 1.81 0.78 1.19
C ILE A 55 1.57 -0.68 1.56
N LYS A 56 1.43 -0.98 2.85
CA LYS A 56 1.28 -2.35 3.34
C LYS A 56 -0.06 -3.00 3.01
N ARG A 57 -1.11 -2.23 2.71
CA ARG A 57 -2.44 -2.80 2.41
C ARG A 57 -2.74 -2.91 0.92
N PHE A 58 -2.26 -1.97 0.12
CA PHE A 58 -2.70 -1.82 -1.28
C PHE A 58 -1.57 -1.90 -2.30
N ILE A 59 -0.30 -1.89 -1.87
CA ILE A 59 0.85 -1.95 -2.78
C ILE A 59 1.59 -3.27 -2.61
N ASP A 60 2.13 -3.53 -1.41
CA ASP A 60 2.78 -4.79 -1.10
C ASP A 60 2.58 -5.14 0.38
N LYS A 61 1.86 -6.24 0.63
CA LYS A 61 1.56 -6.76 1.98
C LYS A 61 2.81 -7.03 2.81
N ASN A 62 3.89 -7.43 2.15
CA ASN A 62 5.14 -7.83 2.77
C ASN A 62 6.15 -6.68 2.79
N ALA A 63 5.81 -5.48 2.29
CA ALA A 63 6.72 -4.35 2.17
C ALA A 63 7.51 -4.09 3.46
N VAL A 64 8.81 -3.87 3.34
CA VAL A 64 9.68 -3.53 4.46
C VAL A 64 9.79 -2.01 4.54
N ILE A 65 9.56 -1.45 5.73
CA ILE A 65 9.75 -0.02 5.97
C ILE A 65 11.10 0.18 6.65
N LYS A 66 12.02 0.88 5.98
CA LYS A 66 13.32 1.22 6.52
C LYS A 66 13.38 2.69 6.94
N PHE A 67 13.94 2.92 8.12
CA PHE A 67 14.13 4.26 8.67
C PHE A 67 15.59 4.66 8.59
N PHE A 68 15.83 5.91 8.21
CA PHE A 68 17.13 6.57 8.21
C PHE A 68 17.08 7.78 9.17
N PRO A 69 18.19 8.19 9.79
CA PRO A 69 18.21 9.42 10.60
C PRO A 69 17.73 10.62 9.78
N LYS A 70 17.02 11.55 10.43
CA LYS A 70 16.45 12.72 9.76
C LYS A 70 17.57 13.59 9.14
N GLY A 71 17.42 13.89 7.86
CA GLY A 71 18.40 14.67 7.09
C GLY A 71 19.43 13.82 6.35
N GLU A 72 19.51 12.51 6.60
CA GLU A 72 20.48 11.65 5.93
C GLU A 72 20.01 11.17 4.55
N GLU A 73 20.97 10.82 3.69
CA GLU A 73 20.69 10.23 2.38
C GLU A 73 20.04 8.84 2.51
N ILE A 74 18.93 8.63 1.79
CA ILE A 74 18.30 7.31 1.66
C ILE A 74 19.03 6.53 0.54
N LYS A 75 19.74 5.47 0.93
CA LYS A 75 20.64 4.71 0.04
C LYS A 75 20.02 3.45 -0.59
N GLU A 76 18.82 3.06 -0.17
CA GLU A 76 18.14 1.88 -0.69
C GLU A 76 16.61 1.99 -0.58
N GLY A 77 15.92 1.14 -1.34
CA GLY A 77 14.46 1.11 -1.37
C GLY A 77 13.85 2.30 -2.12
N ILE A 78 12.53 2.39 -2.07
CA ILE A 78 11.74 3.48 -2.66
C ILE A 78 11.61 4.58 -1.59
N PRO A 79 12.23 5.76 -1.79
CA PRO A 79 12.10 6.85 -0.83
C PRO A 79 10.66 7.38 -0.80
N PHE A 80 10.14 7.63 0.40
CA PHE A 80 8.89 8.33 0.61
C PHE A 80 8.97 9.24 1.84
N ASP A 81 8.10 10.25 1.90
CA ASP A 81 7.98 11.20 3.00
C ASP A 81 9.29 11.92 3.39
N THR A 82 10.14 12.18 2.39
CA THR A 82 11.35 13.00 2.52
C THR A 82 11.42 14.05 1.41
N PRO A 83 12.20 15.14 1.58
CA PRO A 83 12.29 16.20 0.58
C PRO A 83 12.65 15.70 -0.82
N ASP A 84 13.59 14.77 -0.98
CA ASP A 84 14.03 14.36 -2.33
C ASP A 84 13.22 13.17 -2.90
N ALA A 85 12.28 12.62 -2.12
CA ALA A 85 11.47 11.50 -2.56
C ALA A 85 10.47 11.89 -3.66
N LYS A 86 10.23 10.98 -4.61
CA LYS A 86 9.10 11.11 -5.56
C LYS A 86 7.74 10.97 -4.84
N LEU A 87 7.70 10.11 -3.81
CA LEU A 87 6.51 9.88 -2.99
C LEU A 87 6.56 10.77 -1.75
N ARG A 88 6.39 12.08 -1.93
CA ARG A 88 6.50 13.06 -0.84
C ARG A 88 5.28 13.97 -0.75
N ARG A 89 5.24 14.77 0.32
CA ARG A 89 4.36 15.92 0.48
C ARG A 89 4.80 17.04 -0.47
N TYR A 90 3.83 17.62 -1.17
CA TYR A 90 3.96 18.83 -1.99
C TYR A 90 3.07 19.93 -1.40
N HIS A 91 3.18 21.14 -1.95
CA HIS A 91 2.45 22.31 -1.45
C HIS A 91 0.92 22.14 -1.37
N ASN A 92 0.33 21.28 -2.21
CA ASN A 92 -1.11 21.03 -2.30
C ASN A 92 -1.47 19.53 -2.28
N MET A 93 -0.55 18.68 -1.83
CA MET A 93 -0.75 17.23 -1.91
C MET A 93 0.02 16.55 -0.79
N SER A 94 -0.67 15.77 0.04
CA SER A 94 -0.01 15.00 1.09
C SER A 94 0.85 13.87 0.51
N THR A 95 1.76 13.29 1.30
CA THR A 95 2.51 12.09 0.90
C THR A 95 1.55 10.94 0.56
N PHE A 96 0.51 10.73 1.36
CA PHE A 96 -0.53 9.75 1.10
C PHE A 96 -1.20 9.95 -0.27
N GLU A 97 -1.60 11.18 -0.59
CA GLU A 97 -2.20 11.50 -1.90
C GLU A 97 -1.21 11.32 -3.05
N SER A 98 0.06 11.64 -2.84
CA SER A 98 1.15 11.40 -3.80
C SER A 98 1.28 9.91 -4.13
N ILE A 99 1.22 9.04 -3.11
CA ILE A 99 1.25 7.59 -3.26
C ILE A 99 0.02 7.09 -4.01
N LEU A 100 -1.20 7.54 -3.65
CA LEU A 100 -2.42 7.20 -4.37
C LEU A 100 -2.30 7.53 -5.86
N LYS A 101 -1.78 8.71 -6.19
CA LYS A 101 -1.58 9.17 -7.57
C LYS A 101 -0.56 8.32 -8.31
N HIS A 102 0.60 8.06 -7.69
CA HIS A 102 1.68 7.28 -8.29
C HIS A 102 1.25 5.86 -8.64
N TYR A 103 0.59 5.18 -7.71
CA TYR A 103 0.12 3.80 -7.87
C TYR A 103 -1.28 3.70 -8.49
N LYS A 104 -1.86 4.82 -8.93
CA LYS A 104 -3.18 4.90 -9.59
C LYS A 104 -4.31 4.25 -8.76
N LEU A 105 -4.25 4.37 -7.44
CA LEU A 105 -5.26 3.86 -6.52
C LEU A 105 -6.49 4.78 -6.52
N ARG A 106 -7.64 4.26 -6.95
CA ARG A 106 -8.88 5.05 -7.19
C ARG A 106 -10.06 4.65 -6.30
N ASP A 107 -9.83 3.80 -5.31
CA ASP A 107 -10.87 3.41 -4.35
C ASP A 107 -11.44 4.65 -3.63
N ARG A 108 -12.78 4.79 -3.63
CA ARG A 108 -13.45 5.99 -3.10
C ARG A 108 -13.18 6.22 -1.61
N LYS A 109 -12.98 5.16 -0.82
CA LYS A 109 -12.67 5.25 0.61
C LYS A 109 -11.23 5.70 0.82
N LEU A 110 -10.29 5.20 0.00
CA LEU A 110 -8.91 5.70 -0.01
C LEU A 110 -8.86 7.18 -0.37
N LEU A 111 -9.62 7.61 -1.38
CA LEU A 111 -9.71 9.03 -1.75
C LEU A 111 -10.29 9.88 -0.61
N TYR A 112 -11.28 9.37 0.13
CA TYR A 112 -11.84 10.08 1.29
C TYR A 112 -10.84 10.17 2.45
N ILE A 113 -10.11 9.09 2.75
CA ILE A 113 -9.01 9.12 3.72
C ILE A 113 -7.95 10.12 3.25
N GLY A 114 -7.60 10.14 1.97
CA GLY A 114 -6.66 11.11 1.40
C GLY A 114 -7.07 12.56 1.67
N LYS A 115 -8.36 12.90 1.52
CA LYS A 115 -8.87 14.22 1.87
C LYS A 115 -8.74 14.55 3.36
N ILE A 116 -8.93 13.56 4.25
CA ILE A 116 -8.70 13.76 5.68
C ILE A 116 -7.23 14.05 5.96
N ILE A 117 -6.31 13.26 5.38
CA ILE A 117 -4.87 13.45 5.57
C ILE A 117 -4.43 14.81 5.00
N HIS A 118 -4.93 15.20 3.84
CA HIS A 118 -4.73 16.53 3.27
C HIS A 118 -5.17 17.65 4.23
N ASP A 119 -6.36 17.53 4.81
CA ASP A 119 -6.90 18.51 5.74
C ASP A 119 -6.06 18.60 7.04
N ILE A 120 -5.33 17.55 7.40
CA ILE A 120 -4.40 17.52 8.54
C ILE A 120 -3.06 18.17 8.18
N GLU A 121 -2.48 17.77 7.05
CA GLU A 121 -1.05 17.95 6.74
C GLU A 121 -0.78 19.11 5.78
N VAL A 122 -1.78 19.53 5.01
CA VAL A 122 -1.69 20.61 4.02
C VAL A 122 -2.53 21.80 4.44
N ASN A 123 -3.77 21.58 4.88
CA ASN A 123 -4.67 22.63 5.38
C ASN A 123 -4.37 23.01 6.85
N ILE A 124 -3.12 23.38 7.16
CA ILE A 124 -2.67 23.60 8.54
C ILE A 124 -3.30 24.87 9.14
N TRP A 125 -3.48 25.92 8.32
CA TRP A 125 -3.81 27.26 8.80
C TRP A 125 -5.29 27.61 8.77
N GLU A 126 -6.11 26.88 8.01
CA GLU A 126 -7.54 27.16 7.89
C GLU A 126 -8.38 26.24 8.77
N ARG A 127 -9.68 26.54 8.82
CA ARG A 127 -10.65 25.68 9.49
C ARG A 127 -10.67 24.31 8.81
N LYS A 128 -10.67 23.25 9.62
CA LYS A 128 -10.77 21.88 9.12
C LYS A 128 -12.06 21.68 8.33
N ALA A 129 -11.92 21.15 7.12
CA ALA A 129 -13.00 20.99 6.16
C ALA A 129 -13.88 19.76 6.45
N LEU A 130 -13.31 18.71 7.05
CA LEU A 130 -14.02 17.46 7.31
C LEU A 130 -14.30 17.24 8.80
N LYS A 131 -15.48 16.69 9.10
CA LYS A 131 -15.92 16.41 10.47
C LYS A 131 -15.01 15.37 11.15
N GLU A 132 -14.50 14.41 10.39
CA GLU A 132 -13.63 13.34 10.89
C GLU A 132 -12.18 13.79 11.15
N THR A 133 -11.74 14.93 10.60
CA THR A 133 -10.33 15.38 10.63
C THR A 133 -9.72 15.41 12.03
N LEU A 134 -10.37 16.11 12.96
CA LEU A 134 -9.85 16.27 14.32
C LEU A 134 -9.79 14.94 15.08
N MET A 135 -10.75 14.04 14.83
CA MET A 135 -10.78 12.72 15.44
C MET A 135 -9.61 11.87 14.95
N VAL A 136 -9.35 11.88 13.64
CA VAL A 136 -8.24 11.14 13.03
C VAL A 136 -6.89 11.67 13.49
N GLN A 137 -6.70 12.99 13.45
CA GLN A 137 -5.48 13.63 13.90
C GLN A 137 -5.18 13.29 15.37
N LYS A 138 -6.17 13.46 16.25
CA LYS A 138 -6.03 13.15 17.68
C LYS A 138 -5.67 11.68 17.91
N ALA A 139 -6.41 10.75 17.29
CA ALA A 139 -6.18 9.32 17.50
C ALA A 139 -4.79 8.87 17.04
N VAL A 140 -4.33 9.36 15.88
CA VAL A 140 -2.99 8.99 15.37
C VAL A 140 -1.88 9.64 16.21
N ASN A 141 -2.06 10.89 16.64
CA ASN A 141 -1.11 11.53 17.56
C ASN A 141 -1.02 10.81 18.91
N GLU A 142 -2.14 10.33 19.46
CA GLU A 142 -2.15 9.50 20.66
C GLU A 142 -1.42 8.16 20.44
N ILE A 143 -1.55 7.54 19.26
CA ILE A 143 -0.78 6.34 18.91
C ILE A 143 0.73 6.64 18.91
N ILE A 144 1.14 7.75 18.29
CA ILE A 144 2.54 8.15 18.18
C ILE A 144 3.13 8.41 19.58
N THR A 145 2.47 9.26 20.39
CA THR A 145 2.96 9.67 21.71
C THR A 145 2.99 8.52 22.73
N ASN A 146 2.00 7.62 22.70
CA ASN A 146 1.86 6.56 23.71
C ASN A 146 2.49 5.22 23.32
N SER A 147 3.31 5.18 22.27
CA SER A 147 3.96 3.95 21.82
C SER A 147 5.44 3.95 22.14
N LYS A 148 5.95 2.79 22.53
CA LYS A 148 7.33 2.65 23.05
C LYS A 148 8.41 2.69 21.97
N ASN A 149 8.06 2.34 20.72
CA ASN A 149 8.98 2.26 19.59
C ASN A 149 8.23 2.31 18.26
N ASN A 150 8.99 2.43 17.17
CA ASN A 150 8.47 2.55 15.80
C ASN A 150 7.56 1.39 15.40
N ASP A 151 7.92 0.14 15.74
CA ASP A 151 7.13 -1.04 15.40
C ASP A 151 5.73 -0.99 16.03
N LYS A 152 5.63 -0.52 17.29
CA LYS A 152 4.34 -0.36 17.97
C LYS A 152 3.52 0.79 17.42
N ILE A 153 4.16 1.88 16.96
CA ILE A 153 3.46 2.95 16.23
C ILE A 153 2.85 2.37 14.96
N ILE A 154 3.67 1.69 14.14
CA ILE A 154 3.22 1.09 12.87
C ILE A 154 2.08 0.10 13.12
N ASP A 155 2.23 -0.90 13.99
CA ASP A 155 1.19 -1.91 14.25
C ASP A 155 -0.15 -1.29 14.66
N LYS A 156 -0.12 -0.31 15.57
CA LYS A 156 -1.34 0.39 16.01
C LYS A 156 -1.94 1.25 14.90
N SER A 157 -1.11 1.96 14.13
CA SER A 157 -1.57 2.75 12.98
C SER A 157 -2.21 1.87 11.91
N LEU A 158 -1.62 0.70 11.61
CA LEU A 158 -2.20 -0.26 10.65
C LEU A 158 -3.62 -0.66 11.07
N LYS A 159 -3.80 -1.06 12.34
CA LYS A 159 -5.11 -1.43 12.91
C LYS A 159 -6.12 -0.29 12.89
N TYR A 160 -5.65 0.93 13.19
CA TYR A 160 -6.49 2.12 13.17
C TYR A 160 -7.02 2.41 11.76
N PHE A 161 -6.13 2.44 10.77
CA PHE A 161 -6.53 2.74 9.39
C PHE A 161 -7.33 1.60 8.74
N ASP A 162 -7.10 0.33 9.12
CA ASP A 162 -8.01 -0.76 8.73
C ASP A 162 -9.44 -0.51 9.23
N SER A 163 -9.57 -0.15 10.51
CA SER A 163 -10.87 0.16 11.12
C SER A 163 -11.53 1.38 10.47
N LEU A 164 -10.75 2.43 10.19
CA LEU A 164 -11.23 3.63 9.52
C LEU A 164 -11.72 3.32 8.09
N TYR A 165 -10.95 2.54 7.34
CA TYR A 165 -11.29 2.11 5.99
C TYR A 165 -12.56 1.23 5.97
N ILE A 166 -12.72 0.32 6.93
CA ILE A 166 -13.94 -0.50 7.08
C ILE A 166 -15.13 0.37 7.49
N LYS A 167 -14.95 1.37 8.37
CA LYS A 167 -16.04 2.27 8.79
C LYS A 167 -16.63 3.02 7.60
N PHE A 168 -15.80 3.45 6.65
CA PHE A 168 -16.26 4.09 5.42
C PHE A 168 -16.88 3.11 4.39
N PHE A 169 -16.92 1.80 4.65
CA PHE A 169 -17.72 0.84 3.88
C PHE A 169 -19.20 0.90 4.23
N ARG A 170 -19.55 1.39 5.42
CA ARG A 170 -20.92 1.33 5.98
C ARG A 170 -21.68 2.65 5.88
N LYS A 171 -21.17 3.62 5.13
CA LYS A 171 -21.70 4.98 4.99
C LYS A 171 -21.83 5.29 3.51
#